data_AF-A0A8J8JBJ7-F1
#
_entry.id   AF-A0A8J8JBJ7-F1
#
_cell.length_a   1.000
_cell.length_b   1.000
_cell.length_c   1.000
_cell.angle_alpha   90.00
_cell.angle_beta   90.00
_cell.angle_gamma   90.00
#
_symmetry.space_group_name_H-M   'P 1'
#
loop_
_entity.id
_entity.type
_entity.pdbx_description
1 polymer ?
#
loop_
_entity_poly.entity_id
_entity_poly.type
_entity_poly.pdbx_seq_one_letter_code
_entity_poly.pdbx_strand_id
1 'polypeptide(L)'
;MKMGRSIKLVIEEGKLTVTHCEDGTNLGEFTIDELAELIEFRYATPWNKSKDILEKLVLILGDIKNAYERSDEPYPKKEKILKEIKIRLQKQ
;
A
#
# COMPACT_ATOMS: atom_id res chain seq x y z
N MET A 1 23.94 6.45 21.20
CA MET A 1 23.23 6.47 19.90
C MET A 1 22.39 5.21 19.79
N LYS A 2 21.05 5.30 19.80
CA LYS A 2 20.22 4.16 19.38
C LYS A 2 20.39 4.07 17.86
N MET A 3 20.98 3.00 17.33
CA MET A 3 20.86 2.69 15.90
C MET A 3 19.37 2.70 15.59
N GLY A 4 18.94 3.58 14.70
CA GLY A 4 17.54 3.67 14.31
C GLY A 4 17.14 2.34 13.70
N ARG A 5 16.21 1.62 14.36
CA ARG A 5 15.62 0.41 13.78
C ARG A 5 15.04 0.78 12.42
N SER A 6 15.52 0.12 11.36
CA SER A 6 15.01 0.34 10.01
C SER A 6 13.67 -0.39 9.88
N ILE A 7 12.59 0.36 9.64
CA ILE A 7 11.22 -0.15 9.56
C ILE A 7 10.69 0.04 8.14
N LYS A 8 10.08 -1.00 7.60
CA LYS A 8 9.33 -0.97 6.34
C LYS A 8 7.83 -1.04 6.64
N LEU A 9 7.05 -0.30 5.86
CA LEU A 9 5.60 -0.33 5.86
C LEU A 9 5.13 -0.99 4.55
N VAL A 10 4.30 -2.01 4.63
CA VAL A 10 3.78 -2.75 3.47
C VAL A 10 2.26 -2.74 3.56
N ILE A 11 1.60 -2.18 2.55
CA ILE A 11 0.14 -2.29 2.42
C ILE A 11 -0.17 -3.37 1.41
N GLU A 12 -0.85 -4.42 1.85
CA GLU A 12 -1.25 -5.56 1.04
C GLU A 12 -2.58 -6.12 1.56
N GLU A 13 -3.47 -6.51 0.64
CA GLU A 13 -4.77 -7.14 0.97
C GLU A 13 -5.60 -6.36 2.02
N GLY A 14 -5.53 -5.03 2.01
CA GLY A 14 -6.28 -4.20 2.95
C GLY A 14 -5.69 -4.11 4.36
N LYS A 15 -4.43 -4.48 4.53
CA LYS A 15 -3.71 -4.35 5.80
C LYS A 15 -2.36 -3.68 5.60
N LEU A 16 -2.03 -2.78 6.52
CA LEU A 16 -0.70 -2.23 6.68
C LEU A 16 0.08 -3.09 7.66
N THR A 17 1.12 -3.75 7.17
CA THR A 17 2.09 -4.50 7.98
C THR A 17 3.32 -3.64 8.26
N VAL A 18 3.77 -3.64 9.51
CA VAL A 18 5.00 -2.99 9.97
C VAL A 18 6.07 -4.06 10.10
N THR A 19 7.16 -3.93 9.36
CA THR A 19 8.20 -4.97 9.30
C THR A 19 9.56 -4.39 9.66
N HIS A 20 10.34 -5.10 10.47
CA HIS A 20 11.73 -4.78 10.71
C HIS A 20 12.59 -5.20 9.50
N CYS A 21 13.39 -4.29 8.97
CA CYS A 21 14.10 -4.50 7.71
C CYS A 21 15.24 -5.53 7.80
N GLU A 22 15.87 -5.70 8.96
CA GLU A 22 17.06 -6.54 9.09
C GLU A 22 16.73 -8.04 9.10
N ASP A 23 15.63 -8.41 9.74
CA ASP A 23 15.22 -9.80 9.96
C ASP A 23 13.84 -10.14 9.39
N GLY A 24 13.13 -9.15 8.83
CA GLY A 24 11.79 -9.33 8.29
C GLY A 24 10.70 -9.53 9.35
N THR A 25 11.01 -9.30 10.63
CA THR A 25 10.04 -9.54 11.71
C THR A 25 8.84 -8.62 11.58
N ASN A 26 7.63 -9.19 11.55
CA ASN A 26 6.38 -8.43 11.65
C ASN A 26 6.24 -7.88 13.07
N LEU A 27 6.19 -6.55 13.19
CA LEU A 27 6.09 -5.82 14.45
C LEU A 27 4.65 -5.44 14.79
N GLY A 28 3.74 -5.53 13.83
CA GLY A 28 2.35 -5.14 13.99
C GLY A 28 1.62 -4.96 12.67
N GLU A 29 0.30 -5.03 12.74
CA GLU A 29 -0.60 -4.87 11.60
C GLU A 29 -1.67 -3.83 11.94
N PHE A 30 -2.13 -3.11 10.92
CA PHE A 30 -3.24 -2.17 10.99
C PHE A 30 -4.19 -2.45 9.84
N THR A 31 -5.47 -2.56 10.14
CA THR A 31 -6.56 -2.69 9.17
C THR A 31 -6.88 -1.35 8.53
N ILE A 32 -7.57 -1.36 7.37
CA ILE A 32 -8.08 -0.11 6.77
C ILE A 32 -9.01 0.64 7.73
N ASP A 33 -9.80 -0.07 8.54
CA ASP A 33 -10.71 0.53 9.50
C ASP A 33 -9.95 1.33 10.57
N GLU A 34 -8.91 0.75 11.15
CA GLU A 34 -8.04 1.42 12.12
C GLU A 34 -7.29 2.60 11.49
N LEU A 35 -6.83 2.47 10.25
CA LEU A 35 -6.21 3.58 9.52
C LEU A 35 -7.21 4.72 9.27
N ALA A 36 -8.45 4.41 8.92
CA ALA A 36 -9.50 5.39 8.72
C ALA A 36 -9.86 6.12 10.03
N GLU A 37 -9.89 5.40 11.16
CA GLU A 37 -10.06 5.98 12.50
C GLU A 37 -8.93 6.95 12.85
N LEU A 38 -7.67 6.59 12.56
CA LEU A 38 -6.53 7.49 12.79
C LEU A 38 -6.61 8.77 11.94
N ILE A 39 -7.09 8.67 10.69
CA ILE A 39 -7.31 9.82 9.81
C ILE A 39 -8.44 10.70 10.36
N GLU A 40 -9.55 10.10 10.80
CA GLU A 40 -10.66 10.82 11.42
C GLU A 40 -10.19 11.56 12.68
N PHE A 41 -9.47 10.88 13.58
CA PHE A 41 -8.95 11.49 14.80
C PHE A 41 -7.99 12.65 14.49
N ARG A 42 -7.11 12.49 13.49
CA ARG A 42 -6.08 13.48 13.18
C ARG A 42 -6.59 14.69 12.39
N TYR A 43 -7.56 14.48 11.50
CA TYR A 43 -7.98 15.46 10.49
C TYR A 43 -9.48 15.78 10.52
N ALA A 44 -10.25 15.20 11.45
CA ALA A 44 -11.71 15.30 11.50
C ALA A 44 -12.39 14.96 10.16
N THR A 45 -11.74 14.12 9.34
CA THR A 45 -12.33 13.63 8.09
C THR A 45 -13.29 12.50 8.43
N PRO A 46 -14.56 12.53 7.97
CA PRO A 46 -15.52 11.47 8.28
C PRO A 46 -14.94 10.09 7.95
N TRP A 47 -14.98 9.18 8.91
CA TRP A 47 -14.39 7.85 8.80
C TRP A 47 -14.75 7.13 7.50
N ASN A 48 -16.02 7.20 7.09
CA ASN A 48 -16.52 6.55 5.88
C ASN A 48 -15.86 7.08 4.59
N LYS A 49 -15.52 8.37 4.55
CA LYS A 49 -14.79 8.95 3.40
C LYS A 49 -13.34 8.50 3.39
N SER A 50 -12.69 8.49 4.56
CA SER A 50 -11.31 8.02 4.70
C SER A 50 -11.20 6.55 4.29
N LYS A 51 -12.11 5.70 4.78
CA LYS A 51 -12.19 4.28 4.44
C LYS A 51 -12.38 4.07 2.93
N ASP A 52 -13.35 4.73 2.31
CA ASP A 52 -13.59 4.62 0.86
C ASP A 52 -12.34 4.97 0.03
N ILE A 53 -11.63 6.03 0.42
CA ILE A 53 -10.37 6.42 -0.26
C ILE A 53 -9.28 5.36 -0.06
N LEU A 54 -9.12 4.84 1.16
CA LEU A 54 -8.12 3.82 1.47
C LEU A 54 -8.41 2.49 0.76
N GLU A 55 -9.67 2.05 0.70
CA GLU A 55 -10.07 0.85 -0.04
C GLU A 55 -9.74 1.00 -1.53
N LYS A 56 -10.06 2.16 -2.14
CA LYS A 56 -9.69 2.46 -3.53
C LYS A 56 -8.18 2.48 -3.74
N LEU A 57 -7.42 3.01 -2.78
CA LEU A 57 -5.97 3.00 -2.83
C LEU A 57 -5.42 1.57 -2.81
N VAL A 58 -5.96 0.69 -1.95
CA VAL A 58 -5.55 -0.72 -1.88
C VAL A 58 -5.76 -1.42 -3.22
N LEU A 59 -6.88 -1.16 -3.91
CA LEU A 59 -7.12 -1.70 -5.25
C LEU A 59 -6.04 -1.27 -6.25
N ILE A 60 -5.69 0.03 -6.26
CA ILE A 60 -4.64 0.57 -7.12
C ILE A 60 -3.27 -0.04 -6.79
N LEU A 61 -2.96 -0.22 -5.49
CA LEU A 61 -1.72 -0.89 -5.06
C LEU A 61 -1.67 -2.34 -5.53
N GLY A 62 -2.80 -3.05 -5.49
CA GLY A 62 -2.94 -4.38 -6.05
C GLY A 62 -2.66 -4.41 -7.56
N ASP A 63 -3.19 -3.44 -8.32
CA ASP A 63 -2.90 -3.31 -9.75
C ASP A 63 -1.42 -3.04 -10.03
N ILE A 64 -0.78 -2.21 -9.20
CA ILE A 64 0.66 -1.95 -9.28
C ILE A 64 1.45 -3.24 -9.04
N LYS A 65 1.16 -3.96 -7.95
CA LYS A 65 1.79 -5.25 -7.62
C LYS A 65 1.65 -6.23 -8.78
N ASN A 66 0.42 -6.43 -9.26
CA ASN A 66 0.12 -7.33 -10.37
C ASN A 66 0.89 -6.97 -11.65
N ALA A 67 1.12 -5.68 -11.93
CA ALA A 67 1.88 -5.26 -13.10
C ALA A 67 3.39 -5.56 -12.96
N TYR A 68 3.95 -5.41 -11.75
CA TYR A 68 5.33 -5.82 -11.48
C TYR A 68 5.50 -7.35 -11.54
N GLU A 69 4.59 -8.12 -10.94
CA GLU A 69 4.66 -9.59 -10.91
C GLU A 69 4.49 -10.24 -12.28
N ARG A 70 3.68 -9.64 -13.16
CA ARG A 70 3.47 -10.13 -14.53
C ARG A 70 4.50 -9.62 -15.53
N SER A 71 5.45 -8.82 -15.09
CA SER A 71 6.47 -8.31 -16.00
C SER A 71 7.48 -9.39 -16.33
N ASP A 72 7.76 -9.57 -17.62
CA ASP A 72 8.85 -10.45 -18.08
C ASP A 72 10.24 -9.90 -17.74
N GLU A 73 10.32 -8.61 -17.35
CA GLU A 73 11.55 -7.97 -16.89
C GLU A 73 11.70 -8.14 -15.37
N PRO A 74 12.88 -8.53 -14.86
CA PRO A 74 13.10 -8.68 -13.42
C PRO A 74 13.06 -7.35 -12.65
N TYR A 75 13.34 -6.23 -13.33
CA TYR A 75 13.30 -4.88 -12.77
C TYR A 75 12.67 -3.91 -13.77
N PRO A 76 11.35 -4.00 -13.99
CA PRO A 76 10.70 -3.21 -15.00
C PRO A 76 10.73 -1.73 -14.62
N LYS A 77 10.97 -0.88 -15.61
CA LYS A 77 10.96 0.58 -15.41
C LYS A 77 9.57 1.06 -14.98
N LYS A 78 9.54 1.96 -14.00
CA LYS A 78 8.30 2.55 -13.44
C LYS A 78 7.37 3.11 -14.53
N GLU A 79 7.92 3.76 -15.55
CA GLU A 79 7.14 4.37 -16.63
C GLU A 79 6.36 3.32 -17.44
N LYS A 80 6.98 2.14 -17.66
CA LYS A 80 6.33 1.01 -18.34
C LYS A 80 5.17 0.48 -17.52
N ILE A 81 5.39 0.27 -16.22
CA ILE A 81 4.36 -0.20 -15.28
C ILE A 81 3.18 0.76 -15.20
N LEU A 82 3.45 2.07 -15.07
CA LEU A 82 2.40 3.09 -15.04
C LEU A 82 1.54 3.09 -16.31
N LYS A 83 2.16 2.88 -17.48
CA LYS A 83 1.43 2.80 -18.75
C LYS A 83 0.52 1.56 -18.78
N GLU A 84 1.01 0.41 -18.32
CA GLU A 84 0.24 -0.83 -18.27
C GLU A 84 -0.99 -0.72 -17.35
N ILE A 85 -0.81 -0.16 -16.15
CA ILE A 85 -1.90 0.03 -15.18
C ILE A 85 -2.98 0.94 -15.77
N LYS A 86 -2.60 2.08 -16.35
CA LYS A 86 -3.56 3.00 -16.98
C LYS A 86 -4.34 2.35 -18.12
N ILE A 87 -3.70 1.52 -18.94
CA ILE A 87 -4.38 0.78 -20.02
C ILE A 87 -5.40 -0.21 -19.44
N ARG A 88 -5.09 -0.89 -18.33
CA ARG A 88 -6.03 -1.81 -17.67
C ARG A 88 -7.23 -1.08 -17.07
N LEU A 89 -7.00 0.03 -16.37
CA LEU A 89 -8.05 0.84 -15.77
C LEU A 89 -9.01 1.45 -16.79
N GLN A 90 -8.58 1.67 -18.04
CA GLN A 90 -9.45 2.15 -19.12
C GLN A 90 -10.33 1.06 -19.75
N LYS A 91 -10.07 -0.21 -19.46
CA LYS A 91 -10.76 -1.37 -20.06
C LYS A 91 -11.76 -2.04 -19.10
N GLN A 92 -11.85 -1.58 -17.85
CA GLN A 92 -12.84 -2.00 -16.86
C GLN A 92 -14.04 -1.05 -16.90
#